data_AF-A0AA40T4E2-F1
#
_entry.id   AF-A0AA40T4E2-F1
#
_cell.length_a   1.000
_cell.length_b   1.000
_cell.length_c   1.000
_cell.angle_alpha   90.00
_cell.angle_beta   90.00
_cell.angle_gamma   90.00
#
_symmetry.space_group_name_H-M   'P 1'
#
loop_
_entity.id
_entity.type
_entity.pdbx_description
1 polymer ?
#
loop_
_entity_poly.entity_id
_entity_poly.type
_entity_poly.pdbx_seq_one_letter_code
_entity_poly.pdbx_strand_id
1 'polypeptide(L)'
;MATKDWLDNHAKVTAYLDFSLYASLEKWMKTHKIKKASQALTIILEHYLEGNIPIEVMPENLEQEVKQLKVKTTEIDGLEATVAEQQKEFNDEINSLRTEIDGLRQALINAGLSSLREKVEDIPRGKITFSHSDYDAKQGLTKTDLCERININGSQINQWATMLNLDPDEYLFELTGWKKPLNARRYFPVLGDEQKQAAKTSQ
;
A
#
# COMPACT_ATOMS: atom_id res chain seq x y z
N MET A 1 35.90 -16.04 30.56
CA MET A 1 36.23 -15.05 29.52
C MET A 1 37.44 -14.28 29.99
N ALA A 2 38.42 -14.04 29.12
CA ALA A 2 39.60 -13.23 29.46
C ALA A 2 39.17 -11.77 29.65
N THR A 3 39.57 -11.16 30.76
CA THR A 3 39.34 -9.73 31.10
C THR A 3 40.63 -8.94 30.95
N LYS A 4 40.56 -7.60 30.93
CA LYS A 4 41.75 -6.73 30.86
C LYS A 4 42.74 -7.02 32.01
N ASP A 5 42.22 -7.15 33.24
CA ASP A 5 42.97 -7.60 34.43
C ASP A 5 43.65 -8.97 34.24
N TRP A 6 43.08 -9.87 33.44
CA TRP A 6 43.67 -11.17 33.17
C TRP A 6 44.89 -11.07 32.25
N LEU A 7 44.85 -10.21 31.23
CA LEU A 7 45.98 -9.98 30.32
C LEU A 7 47.16 -9.30 31.02
N ASP A 8 46.89 -8.34 31.90
CA ASP A 8 47.94 -7.62 32.63
C ASP A 8 48.68 -8.54 33.62
N ASN A 9 48.02 -9.59 34.13
CA ASN A 9 48.59 -10.54 35.07
C ASN A 9 49.22 -11.79 34.42
N HIS A 10 49.05 -12.00 33.10
CA HIS A 10 49.60 -13.15 32.38
C HIS A 10 50.60 -12.70 31.31
N ALA A 11 51.85 -12.51 31.72
CA ALA A 11 52.92 -11.95 30.89
C ALA A 11 53.26 -12.76 29.61
N LYS A 12 52.84 -14.02 29.50
CA LYS A 12 53.02 -14.87 28.31
C LYS A 12 51.86 -15.83 28.14
N VAL A 13 51.15 -15.72 27.02
CA VAL A 13 50.11 -16.66 26.59
C VAL A 13 50.58 -17.35 25.31
N THR A 14 50.45 -18.67 25.26
CA THR A 14 50.66 -19.45 24.03
C THR A 14 49.31 -19.72 23.39
N ALA A 15 49.17 -19.32 22.12
CA ALA A 15 47.97 -19.54 21.33
C ALA A 15 48.35 -20.22 20.02
N TYR A 16 47.55 -21.21 19.63
CA TYR A 16 47.66 -21.84 18.32
C TYR A 16 46.74 -21.12 17.36
N LEU A 17 47.31 -20.65 16.25
CA LEU A 17 46.57 -20.09 15.12
C LEU A 17 46.57 -21.14 14.01
N ASP A 18 45.40 -21.39 13.45
CA ASP A 18 45.32 -22.18 12.23
C ASP A 18 45.94 -21.43 11.04
N PHE A 19 46.24 -22.14 9.96
CA PHE A 19 46.94 -21.58 8.80
C PHE A 19 46.13 -20.47 8.12
N SER A 20 44.80 -20.61 8.06
CA SER A 20 43.90 -19.61 7.46
C SER A 20 43.85 -18.30 8.26
N LEU A 21 43.84 -18.39 9.57
CA LEU A 21 43.87 -17.26 10.49
C LEU A 21 45.23 -16.59 10.46
N TYR A 22 46.32 -17.36 10.42
CA TYR A 22 47.65 -16.80 10.28
C TYR A 22 47.84 -16.04 8.96
N ALA A 23 47.34 -16.57 7.83
CA ALA A 23 47.38 -15.88 6.55
C ALA A 23 46.59 -14.56 6.57
N SER A 24 45.43 -14.54 7.24
CA SER A 24 44.62 -13.33 7.41
C SER A 24 45.32 -12.30 8.29
N LEU A 25 45.95 -12.76 9.38
CA LEU A 25 46.76 -11.93 10.28
C LEU A 25 47.97 -11.34 9.53
N GLU A 26 48.65 -12.11 8.68
CA GLU A 26 49.81 -11.64 7.92
C GLU A 26 49.42 -10.54 6.92
N LYS A 27 48.25 -10.67 6.27
CA LYS A 27 47.71 -9.64 5.38
C LYS A 27 47.43 -8.35 6.15
N TRP A 28 46.79 -8.45 7.32
CA TRP A 28 46.53 -7.32 8.21
C TRP A 28 47.83 -6.67 8.70
N MET A 29 48.80 -7.47 9.13
CA MET A 29 50.13 -6.99 9.55
C MET A 29 50.85 -6.20 8.46
N LYS A 30 50.76 -6.61 7.19
CA LYS A 30 51.33 -5.87 6.05
C LYS A 30 50.67 -4.51 5.88
N THR A 31 49.34 -4.44 5.97
CA THR A 31 48.58 -3.18 5.88
C THR A 31 48.95 -2.19 6.99
N HIS A 32 49.11 -2.67 8.23
CA HIS A 32 49.40 -1.84 9.40
C HIS A 32 50.91 -1.70 9.72
N LYS A 33 51.79 -2.17 8.82
CA LYS A 33 53.27 -2.12 8.97
C LYS A 33 53.79 -2.78 10.26
N ILE A 34 53.13 -3.83 10.72
CA ILE A 34 53.50 -4.58 11.93
C ILE A 34 54.40 -5.75 11.53
N LYS A 35 55.55 -5.91 12.21
CA LYS A 35 56.56 -6.93 11.87
C LYS A 35 56.46 -8.22 12.69
N LYS A 36 55.75 -8.20 13.83
CA LYS A 36 55.66 -9.34 14.76
C LYS A 36 54.21 -9.75 15.00
N ALA A 37 53.92 -11.04 14.83
CA ALA A 37 52.58 -11.58 15.04
C ALA A 37 52.08 -11.39 16.47
N SER A 38 52.97 -11.50 17.47
CA SER A 38 52.62 -11.24 18.87
C SER A 38 52.12 -9.81 19.10
N GLN A 39 52.76 -8.83 18.46
CA GLN A 39 52.36 -7.42 18.56
C GLN A 39 51.00 -7.18 17.90
N ALA A 40 50.76 -7.81 16.74
CA ALA A 40 49.48 -7.73 16.05
C ALA A 40 48.33 -8.30 16.90
N LEU A 41 48.56 -9.47 17.52
CA LEU A 41 47.56 -10.12 18.38
C LEU A 41 47.28 -9.30 19.64
N THR A 42 48.29 -8.71 20.27
CA THR A 42 48.10 -7.82 21.42
C THR A 42 47.22 -6.64 21.05
N ILE A 43 47.49 -5.95 19.93
CA ILE A 43 46.69 -4.81 19.47
C ILE A 43 45.24 -5.21 19.23
N ILE A 44 45.01 -6.33 18.54
CA ILE A 44 43.66 -6.83 18.23
C ILE A 44 42.90 -7.18 19.52
N LEU A 45 43.56 -7.84 20.47
CA LEU A 45 42.96 -8.24 21.74
C LEU A 45 42.67 -7.04 22.64
N GLU A 46 43.57 -6.06 22.71
CA GLU A 46 43.35 -4.80 23.42
C GLU A 46 42.12 -4.06 22.88
N HIS A 47 41.99 -3.93 21.55
CA HIS A 47 40.82 -3.31 20.92
C HIS A 47 39.53 -4.06 21.24
N TYR A 48 39.55 -5.39 21.14
CA TYR A 48 38.38 -6.23 21.42
C TYR A 48 37.92 -6.13 22.89
N LEU A 49 38.87 -6.06 23.82
CA LEU A 49 38.59 -6.00 25.25
C LEU A 49 38.18 -4.61 25.72
N GLU A 50 38.55 -3.56 24.99
CA GLU A 50 38.09 -2.19 25.23
C GLU A 50 36.68 -1.93 24.66
N GLY A 51 36.02 -2.95 24.08
CA GLY A 51 34.69 -2.83 23.49
C GLY A 51 34.67 -2.08 22.17
N ASN A 52 35.84 -1.71 21.66
CA ASN A 52 36.01 -1.07 20.35
C ASN A 52 36.18 -2.15 19.29
N ILE A 53 35.05 -2.61 18.73
CA ILE A 53 35.06 -3.31 17.44
C ILE A 53 35.82 -2.40 16.46
N PRO A 54 36.83 -2.88 15.70
CA PRO A 54 37.58 -2.01 14.79
C PRO A 54 36.62 -1.29 13.84
N ILE A 55 36.42 0.01 14.05
CA ILE A 55 35.56 0.88 13.24
C ILE A 55 36.20 1.12 11.86
N GLU A 56 37.48 0.81 11.67
CA GLU A 56 38.19 0.95 10.40
C GLU A 56 37.97 -0.23 9.43
N VAL A 57 36.73 -0.59 9.14
CA VAL A 57 36.31 -0.94 7.76
C VAL A 57 34.80 -0.71 7.66
N MET A 58 34.35 0.54 7.71
CA MET A 58 33.14 0.85 6.92
C MET A 58 33.64 0.86 5.47
N PRO A 59 33.35 -0.17 4.64
CA PRO A 59 33.83 -0.19 3.27
C PRO A 59 33.37 1.10 2.59
N GLU A 60 34.27 1.78 1.90
CA GLU A 60 34.02 3.02 1.14
C GLU A 60 32.74 2.97 0.29
N ASN A 61 32.37 1.75 -0.13
CA ASN A 61 31.12 1.43 -0.81
C ASN A 61 29.85 1.74 0.02
N LEU A 62 29.82 1.43 1.32
CA LEU A 62 28.68 1.73 2.20
C LEU A 62 28.53 3.23 2.46
N GLU A 63 29.62 3.98 2.57
CA GLU A 63 29.54 5.44 2.69
C GLU A 63 28.98 6.10 1.41
N GLN A 64 29.39 5.58 0.25
CA GLN A 64 28.88 6.03 -1.03
C GLN A 64 27.40 5.65 -1.21
N GLU A 65 27.00 4.43 -0.84
CA GLU A 65 25.60 4.00 -0.86
C GLU A 65 24.73 4.85 0.08
N VAL A 66 25.18 5.14 1.30
CA VAL A 66 24.44 6.00 2.23
C VAL A 66 24.30 7.42 1.68
N LYS A 67 25.34 7.98 1.04
CA LYS A 67 25.24 9.28 0.37
C LYS A 67 24.24 9.26 -0.79
N GLN A 68 24.26 8.23 -1.62
CA GLN A 68 23.30 8.08 -2.73
C GLN A 68 21.87 7.89 -2.23
N LEU A 69 21.67 7.11 -1.15
CA LEU A 69 20.36 6.90 -0.54
C LEU A 69 19.80 8.20 0.05
N LYS A 70 20.65 9.03 0.69
CA LYS A 70 20.24 10.35 1.17
C LYS A 70 19.80 11.27 0.03
N VAL A 71 20.53 11.29 -1.08
CA VAL A 71 20.14 12.07 -2.27
C VAL A 71 18.79 11.59 -2.84
N LYS A 72 18.61 10.28 -3.00
CA LYS A 72 17.33 9.71 -3.45
C LYS A 72 16.18 10.01 -2.50
N THR A 73 16.43 10.02 -1.19
CA THR A 73 15.41 10.38 -0.19
C THR A 73 14.97 11.84 -0.37
N THR A 74 15.92 12.76 -0.58
CA THR A 74 15.56 14.17 -0.83
C THR A 74 14.83 14.39 -2.16
N GLU A 75 15.12 13.58 -3.18
CA GLU A 75 14.37 13.60 -4.45
C GLU A 75 12.95 13.07 -4.27
N ILE A 76 12.75 12.03 -3.45
CA ILE A 76 11.42 11.50 -3.10
C ILE A 76 10.63 12.56 -2.33
N ASP A 77 11.21 13.20 -1.32
CA ASP A 77 10.54 14.27 -0.55
C ASP A 77 10.12 15.43 -1.47
N GLY A 78 10.96 15.78 -2.46
CA GLY A 78 10.64 16.78 -3.48
C GLY A 78 9.48 16.36 -4.39
N LEU A 79 9.47 15.11 -4.84
CA LEU A 79 8.37 14.56 -5.64
C LEU A 79 7.06 14.50 -4.86
N GLU A 80 7.08 14.07 -3.59
CA GLU A 80 5.90 14.05 -2.72
C GLU A 80 5.29 15.46 -2.58
N ALA A 81 6.13 16.48 -2.40
CA ALA A 81 5.67 17.87 -2.35
C ALA A 81 5.02 18.31 -3.67
N THR A 82 5.59 17.94 -4.83
CA THR A 82 4.98 18.27 -6.13
C THR A 82 3.67 17.55 -6.39
N VAL A 83 3.56 16.28 -5.98
CA VAL A 83 2.32 15.50 -6.11
C VAL A 83 1.23 16.07 -5.20
N ALA A 84 1.59 16.51 -3.98
CA ALA A 84 0.65 17.15 -3.07
C ALA A 84 0.10 18.47 -3.65
N GLU A 85 0.94 19.29 -4.28
CA GLU A 85 0.49 20.54 -4.91
C GLU A 85 -0.39 20.26 -6.14
N GLN A 86 0.00 19.33 -7.01
CA GLN A 86 -0.84 18.94 -8.15
C GLN A 86 -2.19 18.39 -7.72
N GLN A 87 -2.23 17.54 -6.67
CA GLN A 87 -3.49 17.00 -6.15
C GLN A 87 -4.40 18.10 -5.61
N LYS A 88 -3.82 19.14 -5.00
CA LYS A 88 -4.56 20.31 -4.52
C LYS A 88 -5.10 21.14 -5.69
N GLU A 89 -4.28 21.45 -6.70
CA GLU A 89 -4.73 22.15 -7.92
C GLU A 89 -5.88 21.40 -8.61
N PHE A 90 -5.77 20.08 -8.78
CA PHE A 90 -6.85 19.25 -9.33
C PHE A 90 -8.13 19.33 -8.50
N ASN A 91 -8.02 19.29 -7.18
CA ASN A 91 -9.19 19.39 -6.29
C ASN A 91 -9.85 20.78 -6.39
N ASP A 92 -9.06 21.84 -6.49
CA ASP A 92 -9.56 23.20 -6.66
C ASP A 92 -10.28 23.37 -8.01
N GLU A 93 -9.75 22.81 -9.10
CA GLU A 93 -10.41 22.79 -10.41
C GLU A 93 -11.74 22.01 -10.37
N ILE A 94 -11.77 20.83 -9.75
CA ILE A 94 -13.01 20.04 -9.59
C ILE A 94 -14.07 20.84 -8.82
N ASN A 95 -13.67 21.55 -7.77
CA ASN A 95 -14.58 22.38 -6.99
C ASN A 95 -15.09 23.60 -7.78
N SER A 96 -14.23 24.21 -8.60
CA SER A 96 -14.63 25.29 -9.51
C SER A 96 -15.66 24.79 -10.53
N LEU A 97 -15.39 23.67 -11.20
CA LEU A 97 -16.29 23.08 -12.19
C LEU A 97 -17.64 22.69 -11.58
N ARG A 98 -17.66 22.15 -10.36
CA ARG A 98 -18.91 21.86 -9.64
C ARG A 98 -19.73 23.14 -9.41
N THR A 99 -19.06 24.20 -8.97
CA THR A 99 -19.69 25.51 -8.75
C THR A 99 -20.27 26.09 -10.04
N GLU A 100 -19.54 25.98 -11.16
CA GLU A 100 -20.01 26.41 -12.48
C GLU A 100 -21.23 25.59 -12.95
N ILE A 101 -21.19 24.27 -12.80
CA ILE A 101 -22.32 23.39 -13.13
C ILE A 101 -23.55 23.76 -12.31
N ASP A 102 -23.39 24.02 -11.01
CA ASP A 102 -24.50 24.43 -10.16
C ASP A 102 -25.03 25.82 -10.55
N GLY A 103 -24.16 26.75 -10.92
CA GLY A 103 -24.55 28.05 -11.47
C GLY A 103 -25.37 27.91 -12.76
N LEU A 104 -24.91 27.05 -13.68
CA LEU A 104 -25.64 26.75 -14.92
C LEU A 104 -26.99 26.08 -14.65
N ARG A 105 -27.05 25.15 -13.68
CA ARG A 105 -28.31 24.53 -13.25
C ARG A 105 -29.29 25.58 -12.74
N GLN A 106 -28.87 26.48 -11.87
CA GLN A 106 -29.72 27.56 -11.36
C GLN A 106 -30.17 28.52 -12.47
N ALA A 107 -29.29 28.87 -13.41
CA ALA A 107 -29.64 29.69 -14.55
C ALA A 107 -30.69 29.02 -15.45
N LEU A 108 -30.56 27.71 -15.71
CA LEU A 108 -31.53 26.93 -16.49
C LEU A 108 -32.88 26.81 -15.76
N ILE A 109 -32.87 26.63 -14.44
CA ILE A 109 -34.09 26.64 -13.59
C ILE A 109 -34.80 27.98 -13.72
N ASN A 110 -34.07 29.09 -13.54
CA ASN A 110 -34.61 30.44 -13.64
C ASN A 110 -35.13 30.77 -15.05
N ALA A 111 -34.55 30.16 -16.08
CA ALA A 111 -35.00 30.27 -17.47
C ALA A 111 -36.26 29.43 -17.79
N GLY A 112 -36.86 28.73 -16.82
CA GLY A 112 -38.12 28.01 -16.98
C GLY A 112 -37.98 26.58 -17.52
N LEU A 113 -36.77 26.03 -17.58
CA LEU A 113 -36.51 24.62 -17.91
C LEU A 113 -36.65 23.71 -16.67
N SER A 114 -37.73 23.87 -15.91
CA SER A 114 -38.02 23.02 -14.73
C SER A 114 -38.17 21.53 -15.07
N SER A 115 -38.37 21.17 -16.34
CA SER A 115 -38.32 19.79 -16.86
C SER A 115 -36.91 19.17 -16.88
N LEU A 116 -35.85 19.98 -16.80
CA LEU A 116 -34.47 19.50 -16.62
C LEU A 116 -34.16 19.13 -15.18
N ARG A 117 -34.94 19.59 -14.20
CA ARG A 117 -34.82 19.16 -12.79
C ARG A 117 -34.95 17.64 -12.67
N GLU A 118 -35.83 17.03 -13.45
CA GLU A 118 -36.07 15.59 -13.45
C GLU A 118 -34.93 14.81 -14.13
N LYS A 119 -34.19 15.44 -15.05
CA LYS A 119 -33.03 14.85 -15.74
C LYS A 119 -31.70 15.02 -15.00
N VAL A 120 -31.71 15.83 -13.94
CA VAL A 120 -30.54 16.15 -13.10
C VAL A 120 -30.88 15.78 -11.65
N GLU A 121 -31.51 14.64 -11.44
CA GLU A 121 -31.41 13.95 -10.15
C GLU A 121 -29.97 13.41 -10.02
N ASP A 122 -29.42 13.43 -8.82
CA ASP A 122 -28.17 12.69 -8.52
C ASP A 122 -28.49 11.20 -8.64
N ILE A 123 -28.43 10.69 -9.87
CA ILE A 123 -28.66 9.28 -10.17
C ILE A 123 -27.59 8.49 -9.42
N PRO A 124 -27.94 7.62 -8.45
CA PRO A 124 -26.97 6.83 -7.73
C PRO A 124 -26.15 5.98 -8.71
N ARG A 125 -24.82 5.99 -8.57
CA ARG A 125 -23.89 5.20 -9.38
C ARG A 125 -22.93 4.43 -8.47
N GLY A 126 -22.42 3.30 -8.98
CA GLY A 126 -21.50 2.45 -8.25
C GLY A 126 -22.16 1.54 -7.21
N LYS A 127 -21.36 0.66 -6.61
CA LYS A 127 -21.83 -0.43 -5.76
C LYS A 127 -22.24 0.05 -4.37
N ILE A 128 -23.52 -0.02 -4.07
CA ILE A 128 -24.12 0.20 -2.76
C ILE A 128 -23.92 -1.06 -1.91
N THR A 129 -23.32 -0.89 -0.74
CA THR A 129 -23.15 -1.99 0.22
C THR A 129 -24.42 -2.15 1.04
N PHE A 130 -24.91 -3.38 1.16
CA PHE A 130 -26.06 -3.73 1.99
C PHE A 130 -25.86 -5.11 2.62
N SER A 131 -26.48 -5.33 3.76
CA SER A 131 -26.40 -6.61 4.48
C SER A 131 -27.30 -7.66 3.81
N HIS A 132 -26.79 -8.88 3.68
CA HIS A 132 -27.55 -10.04 3.23
C HIS A 132 -27.11 -11.28 4.02
N SER A 133 -28.02 -12.24 4.18
CA SER A 133 -27.72 -13.51 4.83
C SER A 133 -27.19 -14.54 3.82
N ASP A 134 -26.53 -15.60 4.32
CA ASP A 134 -26.14 -16.74 3.48
C ASP A 134 -27.35 -17.45 2.85
N TYR A 135 -28.51 -17.38 3.51
CA TYR A 135 -29.77 -17.88 2.96
C TYR A 135 -30.20 -17.06 1.74
N ASP A 136 -30.11 -15.73 1.81
CA ASP A 136 -30.41 -14.84 0.69
C ASP A 136 -29.49 -15.06 -0.50
N ALA A 137 -28.19 -15.24 -0.24
CA ALA A 137 -27.21 -15.51 -1.27
C ALA A 137 -27.50 -16.82 -2.03
N LYS A 138 -28.02 -17.84 -1.31
CA LYS A 138 -28.38 -19.15 -1.88
C LYS A 138 -29.73 -19.14 -2.60
N GLN A 139 -30.75 -18.50 -2.02
CA GLN A 139 -32.11 -18.50 -2.57
C GLN A 139 -32.34 -17.40 -3.61
N GLY A 140 -31.48 -16.39 -3.63
CA GLY A 140 -31.62 -15.21 -4.47
C GLY A 140 -32.72 -14.28 -3.96
N LEU A 141 -32.56 -13.00 -4.29
CA LEU A 141 -33.47 -11.92 -3.90
C LEU A 141 -34.35 -11.53 -5.07
N THR A 142 -35.58 -11.06 -4.79
CA THR A 142 -36.40 -10.45 -5.83
C THR A 142 -35.95 -9.02 -6.10
N LYS A 143 -36.42 -8.42 -7.22
CA LYS A 143 -36.15 -7.00 -7.52
C LYS A 143 -36.61 -6.10 -6.37
N THR A 144 -37.77 -6.40 -5.78
CA THR A 144 -38.34 -5.67 -4.65
C THR A 144 -37.44 -5.75 -3.42
N ASP A 145 -37.00 -6.95 -3.04
CA ASP A 145 -36.12 -7.13 -1.88
C ASP A 145 -34.80 -6.37 -2.03
N LEU A 146 -34.22 -6.37 -3.23
CA LEU A 146 -33.00 -5.60 -3.52
C LEU A 146 -33.24 -4.10 -3.40
N CYS A 147 -34.32 -3.61 -4.01
CA CYS A 147 -34.72 -2.21 -3.97
C CYS A 147 -34.93 -1.72 -2.53
N GLU A 148 -35.61 -2.51 -1.69
CA GLU A 148 -35.80 -2.20 -0.27
C GLU A 148 -34.47 -2.13 0.50
N ARG A 149 -33.53 -3.05 0.23
CA ARG A 149 -32.23 -3.09 0.91
C ARG A 149 -31.31 -1.94 0.56
N ILE A 150 -31.40 -1.41 -0.65
CA ILE A 150 -30.66 -0.22 -1.09
C ILE A 150 -31.47 1.08 -0.91
N ASN A 151 -32.67 1.00 -0.31
CA ASN A 151 -33.57 2.12 -0.05
C ASN A 151 -33.92 2.94 -1.31
N ILE A 152 -34.19 2.26 -2.42
CA ILE A 152 -34.58 2.87 -3.70
C ILE A 152 -35.90 2.25 -4.18
N ASN A 153 -36.82 3.04 -4.73
CA ASN A 153 -38.06 2.51 -5.30
C ASN A 153 -37.81 1.83 -6.67
N GLY A 154 -38.47 0.70 -6.93
CA GLY A 154 -38.39 0.02 -8.23
C GLY A 154 -38.80 0.90 -9.43
N SER A 155 -39.67 1.90 -9.25
CA SER A 155 -39.98 2.88 -10.30
C SER A 155 -38.80 3.80 -10.61
N GLN A 156 -38.05 4.23 -9.58
CA GLN A 156 -36.86 5.06 -9.72
C GLN A 156 -35.75 4.31 -10.46
N ILE A 157 -35.57 3.01 -10.16
CA ILE A 157 -34.63 2.15 -10.91
C ILE A 157 -34.95 2.14 -12.41
N ASN A 158 -36.22 2.00 -12.79
CA ASN A 158 -36.59 1.98 -14.21
C ASN A 158 -36.39 3.36 -14.87
N GLN A 159 -36.73 4.44 -14.16
CA GLN A 159 -36.56 5.81 -14.64
C GLN A 159 -35.08 6.16 -14.85
N TRP A 160 -34.23 5.89 -13.85
CA TRP A 160 -32.80 6.14 -13.91
C TRP A 160 -32.09 5.26 -14.93
N ALA A 161 -32.46 3.97 -15.04
CA ALA A 161 -31.95 3.10 -16.10
C ALA A 161 -32.25 3.67 -17.50
N THR A 162 -33.49 4.17 -17.71
CA THR A 162 -33.88 4.82 -18.96
C THR A 162 -33.06 6.09 -19.24
N MET A 163 -32.84 6.94 -18.22
CA MET A 163 -32.02 8.15 -18.35
C MET A 163 -30.55 7.86 -18.66
N LEU A 164 -30.04 6.73 -18.17
CA LEU A 164 -28.66 6.26 -18.42
C LEU A 164 -28.53 5.41 -19.69
N ASN A 165 -29.63 5.15 -20.41
CA ASN A 165 -29.67 4.25 -21.56
C ASN A 165 -29.17 2.82 -21.23
N LEU A 166 -29.53 2.34 -20.04
CA LEU A 166 -29.22 1.00 -19.51
C LEU A 166 -30.50 0.18 -19.35
N ASP A 167 -30.37 -1.15 -19.36
CA ASP A 167 -31.46 -2.03 -18.93
C ASP A 167 -31.66 -1.93 -17.39
N PRO A 168 -32.90 -1.95 -16.86
CA PRO A 168 -33.12 -1.89 -15.42
C PRO A 168 -32.44 -3.01 -14.61
N ASP A 169 -32.26 -4.21 -15.19
CA ASP A 169 -31.56 -5.31 -14.53
C ASP A 169 -30.03 -5.10 -14.55
N GLU A 170 -29.50 -4.46 -15.60
CA GLU A 170 -28.09 -4.04 -15.66
C GLU A 170 -27.79 -2.91 -14.68
N TYR A 171 -28.67 -1.92 -14.59
CA TYR A 171 -28.52 -0.82 -13.65
C TYR A 171 -28.61 -1.30 -12.19
N LEU A 172 -29.54 -2.22 -11.90
CA LEU A 172 -29.60 -2.85 -10.57
C LEU A 172 -28.37 -3.70 -10.27
N PHE A 173 -27.77 -4.35 -11.27
CA PHE A 173 -26.49 -5.05 -11.12
C PHE A 173 -25.34 -4.09 -10.82
N GLU A 174 -25.27 -2.92 -11.47
CA GLU A 174 -24.26 -1.89 -11.16
C GLU A 174 -24.34 -1.45 -9.68
N LEU A 175 -25.56 -1.23 -9.19
CA LEU A 175 -25.80 -0.76 -7.82
C LEU A 175 -25.58 -1.84 -6.77
N THR A 176 -25.91 -3.09 -7.05
CA THR A 176 -25.94 -4.14 -6.00
C THR A 176 -24.80 -5.15 -6.14
N GLY A 177 -24.28 -5.36 -7.36
CA GLY A 177 -23.45 -6.51 -7.73
C GLY A 177 -24.24 -7.83 -7.82
N TRP A 178 -25.57 -7.78 -7.78
CA TRP A 178 -26.43 -8.96 -7.89
C TRP A 178 -27.01 -9.07 -9.30
N LYS A 179 -26.77 -10.21 -9.95
CA LYS A 179 -27.14 -10.43 -11.35
C LYS A 179 -28.34 -11.35 -11.45
N LYS A 180 -29.22 -11.07 -12.41
CA LYS A 180 -30.34 -11.94 -12.78
C LYS A 180 -29.95 -12.86 -13.94
N PRO A 181 -29.98 -14.19 -13.76
CA PRO A 181 -29.86 -15.14 -14.85
C PRO A 181 -31.02 -15.01 -15.86
N LEU A 182 -30.77 -15.28 -17.15
CA LEU A 182 -31.74 -15.09 -18.24
C LEU A 182 -33.12 -15.73 -18.01
N ASN A 183 -33.19 -16.84 -17.26
CA ASN A 183 -34.43 -17.58 -17.00
C ASN A 183 -34.87 -17.55 -15.53
N ALA A 184 -34.34 -16.63 -14.72
CA ALA A 184 -34.64 -16.55 -13.29
C ALA A 184 -35.42 -15.28 -12.95
N ARG A 185 -36.31 -15.39 -11.96
CA ARG A 185 -37.04 -14.25 -11.39
C ARG A 185 -36.28 -13.57 -10.24
N ARG A 186 -35.15 -14.15 -9.83
CA ARG A 186 -34.35 -13.74 -8.67
C ARG A 186 -32.94 -13.39 -9.09
N TYR A 187 -32.36 -12.46 -8.36
CA TYR A 187 -30.99 -11.99 -8.50
C TYR A 187 -30.12 -12.74 -7.51
N PHE A 188 -28.88 -13.02 -7.91
CA PHE A 188 -27.90 -13.72 -7.09
C PHE A 188 -26.62 -12.89 -7.00
N PRO A 189 -25.90 -12.91 -5.87
CA PRO A 189 -24.65 -12.16 -5.74
C PRO A 189 -23.63 -12.74 -6.71
N VAL A 190 -22.99 -11.88 -7.49
CA VAL A 190 -21.80 -12.29 -8.25
C VAL A 190 -20.62 -12.20 -7.29
N LEU A 191 -20.15 -13.35 -6.81
CA LEU A 191 -18.95 -13.44 -6.00
C LEU A 191 -17.79 -12.88 -6.83
N GLY A 192 -17.29 -11.69 -6.47
CA GLY A 192 -16.05 -11.16 -7.03
C GLY A 192 -14.92 -12.17 -6.80
N ASP A 193 -13.93 -12.18 -7.68
CA ASP A 193 -12.85 -13.18 -7.68
C ASP A 193 -12.08 -13.32 -6.35
N GLU A 194 -12.26 -12.40 -5.40
CA GLU A 194 -11.76 -12.49 -4.02
C GLU A 194 -12.40 -13.62 -3.19
N GLN A 195 -13.67 -13.97 -3.41
CA GLN A 195 -14.32 -15.06 -2.66
C GLN A 195 -14.06 -16.46 -3.23
N LYS A 196 -13.60 -16.57 -4.48
CA LYS A 196 -13.12 -17.86 -5.03
C LYS A 196 -11.78 -18.29 -4.43
N GLN A 197 -10.97 -17.36 -3.92
CA GLN A 197 -9.71 -17.71 -3.25
C GLN A 197 -9.94 -18.15 -1.80
N ALA A 198 -10.85 -17.51 -1.07
CA ALA A 198 -11.17 -17.91 0.31
C ALA A 198 -11.84 -19.30 0.41
N ALA A 199 -12.64 -19.70 -0.58
CA ALA A 199 -13.27 -21.02 -0.60
C ALA A 199 -12.33 -22.16 -1.03
N LYS A 200 -11.20 -21.86 -1.69
CA LYS A 200 -10.21 -22.86 -2.12
C LYS A 200 -9.16 -23.19 -1.06
N THR A 201 -8.98 -22.34 -0.05
CA THR A 201 -8.03 -22.57 1.06
C THR A 201 -8.65 -23.26 2.26
N SER A 202 -9.94 -23.64 2.21
CA SER A 202 -10.64 -24.35 3.29
C SER A 202 -11.11 -25.76 2.90
N GLN A 203 -10.51 -26.37 1.86
CA GLN A 203 -10.69 -27.79 1.52
C GLN A 203 -9.35 -28.55 1.59
#